data_AF-A0A2T6FHC0-F1
#
_entry.id   AF-A0A2T6FHC0-F1
#
_cell.length_a   1.000
_cell.length_b   1.000
_cell.length_c   1.000
_cell.angle_alpha   90.00
_cell.angle_beta   90.00
_cell.angle_gamma   90.00
#
_symmetry.space_group_name_H-M   'P 1'
#
loop_
_entity.id
_entity.type
_entity.pdbx_description
1 polymer ?
#
loop_
_entity_poly.entity_id
_entity_poly.type
_entity_poly.pdbx_seq_one_letter_code
_entity_poly.pdbx_strand_id
1 'polypeptide(L)'
;MSDANVLTPINNRVQPDSVDGVSQRIFFHLKKRIDADYPDFTEPLRSDMSFDYIGLDSVSRVELVTDLANDFGIKLDPTAAYDFVTIGSLAEFVWSEISGTTLDLKKALGV
;
A
#
# COMPACT_ATOMS: atom_id res chain seq x y z
N MET A 1 -8.23 18.65 -40.69
CA MET A 1 -8.49 17.26 -41.11
C MET A 1 -7.13 16.55 -41.03
N SER A 2 -6.80 15.74 -40.04
CA SER A 2 -7.62 15.01 -39.08
C SER A 2 -6.81 14.77 -37.80
N ASP A 3 -7.54 14.74 -36.69
CA ASP A 3 -7.13 14.58 -35.31
C ASP A 3 -6.42 13.27 -34.97
N ALA A 4 -5.85 13.31 -33.75
CA ALA A 4 -5.73 12.20 -32.81
C ALA A 4 -4.55 11.24 -32.98
N ASN A 5 -3.42 11.61 -32.38
CA ASN A 5 -2.68 10.66 -31.57
C ASN A 5 -2.14 11.32 -30.28
N VAL A 6 -3.06 11.72 -29.40
CA VAL A 6 -2.75 12.16 -28.03
C VAL A 6 -3.42 11.19 -27.07
N LEU A 7 -2.87 9.98 -26.92
CA LEU A 7 -3.25 9.07 -25.83
C LEU A 7 -2.07 8.15 -25.45
N THR A 8 -1.17 8.66 -24.62
CA THR A 8 -0.56 7.86 -23.55
C THR A 8 -0.51 8.70 -22.27
N PRO A 9 -1.08 8.21 -21.15
CA PRO A 9 -0.98 8.91 -19.87
C PRO A 9 0.47 8.86 -19.37
N ILE A 10 1.02 10.04 -19.07
CA ILE A 10 1.83 10.46 -17.91
C ILE A 10 2.02 9.46 -16.74
N ASN A 11 2.44 8.21 -17.00
CA ASN A 11 2.74 7.23 -15.94
C ASN A 11 4.17 7.44 -15.42
N ASN A 12 4.32 8.42 -14.53
CA ASN A 12 5.51 8.56 -13.68
C ASN A 12 5.42 7.58 -12.49
N ARG A 13 5.21 6.27 -12.77
CA ARG A 13 5.15 5.22 -11.77
C ARG A 13 6.56 4.96 -11.26
N VAL A 14 6.93 5.62 -10.17
CA VAL A 14 8.17 5.31 -9.47
C VAL A 14 7.98 3.93 -8.83
N GLN A 15 8.61 2.91 -9.41
CA GLN A 15 8.72 1.62 -8.76
C GLN A 15 9.51 1.81 -7.46
N PRO A 16 9.05 1.23 -6.35
CA PRO A 16 9.84 1.23 -5.13
C PRO A 16 11.10 0.41 -5.39
N ASP A 17 12.20 0.82 -4.77
CA ASP A 17 13.51 0.16 -4.81
C ASP A 17 13.86 -0.50 -3.47
N SER A 18 12.96 -0.42 -2.49
CA SER A 18 13.13 -0.90 -1.13
C SER A 18 11.78 -1.06 -0.40
N VAL A 19 11.78 -1.81 0.71
CA VAL A 19 10.64 -1.88 1.66
C VAL A 19 10.28 -0.48 2.18
N ASP A 20 11.26 0.39 2.38
CA ASP A 20 11.04 1.78 2.80
C ASP A 20 10.27 2.57 1.75
N GLY A 21 10.60 2.39 0.46
CA GLY A 21 9.85 2.99 -0.65
C GLY A 21 8.38 2.53 -0.69
N VAL A 22 8.14 1.25 -0.43
CA VAL A 22 6.76 0.71 -0.30
C VAL A 22 6.05 1.33 0.91
N SER A 23 6.72 1.38 2.07
CA SER A 23 6.17 1.96 3.31
C SER A 23 5.77 3.42 3.12
N GLN A 24 6.60 4.21 2.43
CA GLN A 24 6.29 5.60 2.10
C GLN A 24 5.04 5.72 1.21
N ARG A 25 4.86 4.81 0.25
CA ARG A 25 3.65 4.80 -0.58
C ARG A 25 2.41 4.44 0.24
N ILE A 26 2.51 3.49 1.16
CA ILE A 26 1.43 3.15 2.08
C ILE A 26 1.07 4.37 2.95
N PHE A 27 2.07 5.05 3.53
CA PHE A 27 1.84 6.27 4.32
C PHE A 27 1.14 7.36 3.51
N PHE A 28 1.50 7.53 2.23
CA PHE A 28 0.85 8.50 1.36
C PHE A 28 -0.65 8.19 1.19
N HIS A 29 -1.00 6.93 0.89
CA HIS A 29 -2.39 6.52 0.74
C HIS A 29 -3.18 6.59 2.04
N LEU A 30 -2.57 6.16 3.15
CA LEU A 30 -3.19 6.26 4.47
C LEU A 30 -3.43 7.71 4.87
N LYS A 31 -2.45 8.61 4.68
CA LYS A 31 -2.61 10.02 5.03
C LYS A 31 -3.77 10.66 4.28
N LYS A 32 -3.89 10.35 2.98
CA LYS A 32 -4.98 10.82 2.13
C LYS A 32 -6.36 10.37 2.65
N ARG A 33 -6.47 9.12 3.10
CA ARG A 33 -7.72 8.56 3.68
C ARG A 33 -8.01 9.12 5.06
N ILE A 34 -6.99 9.22 5.92
CA ILE A 34 -7.11 9.78 7.28
C ILE A 34 -7.65 11.21 7.23
N ASP A 35 -7.09 12.04 6.35
CA ASP A 35 -7.52 13.44 6.20
C ASP A 35 -8.95 13.58 5.68
N ALA A 36 -9.48 12.57 4.99
CA ALA A 36 -10.82 12.58 4.44
C ALA A 36 -11.86 11.95 5.38
N ASP A 37 -11.53 10.80 5.96
CA ASP A 37 -12.51 9.86 6.53
C ASP A 37 -12.28 9.57 8.02
N TYR A 38 -11.11 9.92 8.59
CA TYR A 38 -10.73 9.60 9.97
C TYR A 38 -10.20 10.82 10.74
N PRO A 39 -11.03 11.87 10.95
CA PRO A 39 -10.60 13.15 11.54
C PRO A 39 -10.10 13.05 12.99
N ASP A 40 -10.47 11.97 13.69
CA ASP A 40 -10.09 11.74 15.09
C ASP A 40 -8.67 11.15 15.23
N PHE A 41 -8.06 10.65 14.14
CA PHE A 41 -6.71 10.12 14.17
C PHE A 41 -5.68 11.24 13.94
N THR A 42 -4.97 11.64 15.01
CA THR A 42 -4.03 12.78 14.97
C THR A 42 -2.56 12.39 15.18
N GLU A 43 -2.27 11.09 15.31
CA GLU A 43 -0.93 10.60 15.60
C GLU A 43 -0.07 10.44 14.34
N PRO A 44 1.26 10.55 14.43
CA PRO A 44 2.15 10.25 13.30
C PRO A 44 2.11 8.76 12.94
N LEU A 45 1.94 8.43 11.67
CA LEU A 45 1.96 7.04 11.20
C LEU A 45 3.34 6.39 11.39
N ARG A 46 3.34 5.12 11.79
CA ARG A 46 4.55 4.30 11.97
C ARG A 46 4.34 2.89 11.42
N SER A 47 5.42 2.22 11.02
CA SER A 47 5.36 0.88 10.42
C SER A 47 4.83 -0.20 11.37
N ASP A 48 4.98 -0.03 12.68
CA ASP A 48 4.49 -0.95 13.71
C ASP A 48 2.98 -0.81 13.99
N MET A 49 2.32 0.22 13.44
CA MET A 49 0.88 0.41 13.65
C MET A 49 0.06 -0.61 12.88
N SER A 50 -0.94 -1.17 13.58
CA SER A 50 -1.98 -1.96 12.94
C SER A 50 -3.00 -1.06 12.27
N PHE A 51 -3.63 -1.56 11.21
CA PHE A 51 -4.74 -0.87 10.58
C PHE A 51 -5.95 -0.74 11.53
N ASP A 52 -6.11 -1.68 12.47
CA ASP A 52 -7.16 -1.61 13.50
C ASP A 52 -6.94 -0.44 14.46
N TYR A 53 -5.69 -0.14 14.82
CA TYR A 53 -5.33 1.00 15.66
C TYR A 53 -5.68 2.33 14.99
N ILE A 54 -5.48 2.42 13.67
CA ILE A 54 -5.84 3.60 12.87
C ILE A 54 -7.37 3.71 12.71
N GLY A 55 -8.11 2.61 12.94
CA GLY A 55 -9.55 2.53 12.72
C GLY A 55 -9.94 2.20 11.28
N LEU A 56 -8.99 1.76 10.45
CA LEU A 56 -9.25 1.40 9.05
C LEU A 56 -10.19 0.19 8.99
N ASP A 57 -11.35 0.35 8.36
CA ASP A 57 -12.26 -0.76 8.13
C ASP A 57 -11.73 -1.77 7.09
N SER A 58 -12.37 -2.93 7.00
CA SER A 58 -11.93 -4.00 6.09
C SER A 58 -11.98 -3.60 4.62
N VAL A 59 -12.96 -2.77 4.22
CA VAL A 59 -13.12 -2.31 2.83
C VAL A 59 -11.95 -1.39 2.46
N SER A 60 -11.65 -0.42 3.32
CA SER A 60 -10.56 0.53 3.17
C SER A 60 -9.20 -0.15 3.07
N ARG A 61 -8.98 -1.26 3.80
CA ARG A 61 -7.75 -2.05 3.69
C ARG A 61 -7.64 -2.77 2.34
N VAL A 62 -8.73 -3.39 1.87
CA VAL A 62 -8.77 -4.06 0.57
C VAL A 62 -8.55 -3.05 -0.56
N GLU A 63 -9.16 -1.87 -0.46
CA GLU A 63 -8.92 -0.77 -1.40
C GLU A 63 -7.48 -0.27 -1.35
N LEU A 64 -6.88 -0.13 -0.17
CA LEU A 64 -5.46 0.24 -0.03
C LEU A 64 -4.56 -0.75 -0.78
N VAL A 65 -4.76 -2.06 -0.63
CA VAL A 65 -3.98 -3.07 -1.37
C VAL A 65 -4.21 -2.95 -2.88
N THR A 66 -5.43 -2.67 -3.29
CA THR A 66 -5.78 -2.46 -4.71
C THR A 66 -5.10 -1.21 -5.28
N ASP A 67 -5.08 -0.11 -4.53
CA ASP A 67 -4.42 1.14 -4.90
C ASP A 67 -2.90 0.94 -5.04
N LEU A 68 -2.28 0.19 -4.12
CA LEU A 68 -0.86 -0.17 -4.21
C LEU A 68 -0.55 -1.03 -5.44
N ALA A 69 -1.40 -2.03 -5.73
CA ALA A 69 -1.25 -2.87 -6.92
C ALA A 69 -1.29 -2.02 -8.21
N ASN A 70 -2.24 -1.10 -8.28
CA ASN A 70 -2.38 -0.17 -9.41
C ASN A 70 -1.19 0.78 -9.55
N ASP A 71 -0.73 1.35 -8.43
CA ASP A 71 0.40 2.29 -8.40
C ASP A 71 1.71 1.64 -8.86
N PHE A 72 1.98 0.43 -8.38
CA PHE A 72 3.19 -0.32 -8.74
C PHE A 72 3.04 -1.12 -10.05
N GLY A 73 1.83 -1.19 -10.61
CA GLY A 73 1.56 -1.96 -11.83
C GLY A 73 1.79 -3.46 -11.66
N ILE A 74 1.56 -3.99 -10.46
CA ILE A 74 1.69 -5.41 -10.12
C ILE A 74 0.31 -6.01 -9.84
N LYS A 75 0.26 -7.33 -9.68
CA LYS A 75 -0.94 -8.02 -9.19
C LYS A 75 -0.71 -8.36 -7.72
N LEU A 76 -1.59 -7.90 -6.85
CA LEU A 76 -1.64 -8.30 -5.45
C LEU A 76 -2.98 -8.98 -5.19
N ASP A 77 -2.99 -9.98 -4.32
CA ASP A 77 -4.23 -10.52 -3.79
C ASP A 77 -4.82 -9.51 -2.78
N PRO A 78 -6.02 -8.96 -3.01
CA PRO A 78 -6.63 -8.03 -2.07
C PRO A 78 -6.90 -8.66 -0.69
N THR A 79 -6.95 -10.00 -0.58
CA THR A 79 -7.11 -10.66 0.71
C THR A 79 -5.86 -10.56 1.59
N ALA A 80 -4.70 -10.18 1.02
CA ALA A 80 -3.49 -9.93 1.79
C ALA A 80 -3.68 -8.85 2.88
N ALA A 81 -4.67 -7.96 2.71
CA ALA A 81 -5.09 -6.99 3.71
C ALA A 81 -5.51 -7.62 5.07
N TYR A 82 -5.92 -8.89 5.07
CA TYR A 82 -6.34 -9.61 6.28
C TYR A 82 -5.16 -10.29 6.98
N ASP A 83 -4.16 -10.72 6.22
CA ASP A 83 -2.98 -11.41 6.75
C ASP A 83 -1.97 -10.38 7.25
N PHE A 84 -1.72 -9.32 6.49
CA PHE A 84 -0.73 -8.29 6.80
C PHE A 84 -1.39 -7.09 7.48
N VAL A 85 -1.67 -7.24 8.78
CA VAL A 85 -2.50 -6.28 9.55
C VAL A 85 -1.79 -5.00 10.00
N THR A 86 -0.47 -4.90 9.78
CA THR A 86 0.33 -3.70 10.09
C THR A 86 0.93 -3.08 8.83
N ILE A 87 1.23 -1.78 8.89
CA ILE A 87 1.85 -1.05 7.78
C ILE A 87 3.15 -1.72 7.33
N GLY A 88 4.01 -2.09 8.28
CA GLY A 88 5.29 -2.74 8.01
C GLY A 88 5.13 -4.13 7.39
N SER A 89 4.21 -4.95 7.92
CA SER A 89 3.94 -6.29 7.39
C SER A 89 3.44 -6.23 5.94
N LEU A 90 2.56 -5.27 5.63
CA LEU A 90 2.07 -5.07 4.27
C LEU A 90 3.19 -4.55 3.36
N ALA A 91 4.06 -3.67 3.85
CA ALA A 91 5.19 -3.17 3.09
C ALA A 91 6.19 -4.28 2.72
N GLU A 92 6.52 -5.16 3.67
CA GLU A 92 7.38 -6.33 3.41
C GLU A 92 6.75 -7.27 2.40
N PHE A 93 5.45 -7.55 2.52
CA PHE A 93 4.72 -8.37 1.55
C PHE A 93 4.76 -7.78 0.15
N VAL A 94 4.34 -6.53 -0.01
CA VAL A 94 4.30 -5.88 -1.32
C VAL A 94 5.70 -5.77 -1.93
N TRP A 95 6.73 -5.50 -1.12
CA TRP A 95 8.11 -5.54 -1.60
C TRP A 95 8.54 -6.92 -2.08
N SER A 96 8.14 -7.99 -1.39
CA SER A 96 8.44 -9.36 -1.79
C SER A 96 7.83 -9.73 -3.15
N GLU A 97 6.60 -9.27 -3.42
CA GLU A 97 5.91 -9.44 -4.70
C GLU A 97 6.60 -8.66 -5.83
N ILE A 98 7.13 -7.47 -5.53
CA ILE A 98 7.83 -6.62 -6.52
C ILE A 98 9.23 -7.16 -6.84
N SER A 99 9.98 -7.54 -5.81
CA SER A 99 11.38 -7.96 -5.94
C SER A 99 11.54 -9.45 -6.29
N GLY A 100 10.46 -10.24 -6.18
CA GLY A 100 10.50 -11.69 -6.38
C GLY A 100 11.24 -12.45 -5.29
N THR A 101 11.46 -11.83 -4.12
CA THR A 101 12.10 -12.47 -2.97
C THR A 101 11.09 -13.26 -2.15
N THR A 102 11.50 -14.40 -1.59
CA THR A 102 10.66 -15.14 -0.64
C THR A 102 10.47 -14.34 0.65
N LEU A 103 9.22 -14.03 1.00
CA LEU A 103 8.88 -13.40 2.27
C LEU A 103 9.04 -14.38 3.44
N ASP A 104 9.71 -13.95 4.51
CA ASP A 104 9.66 -14.66 5.79
C ASP A 104 8.36 -14.29 6.52
N LEU A 105 7.33 -15.12 6.34
CA LEU A 105 6.01 -14.88 6.91
C LEU A 105 6.02 -14.79 8.44
N LYS A 106 6.91 -15.48 9.14
CA LYS A 106 6.98 -15.41 10.61
C LYS A 106 7.46 -14.04 11.05
N LYS A 107 8.52 -13.56 10.40
CA LYS A 107 9.07 -12.23 10.65
C LYS A 107 8.07 -11.13 10.28
N ALA A 108 7.44 -11.23 9.12
CA ALA A 108 6.51 -10.23 8.61
C ALA A 108 5.24 -10.11 9.45
N LEU A 109 4.72 -11.23 9.97
CA LEU A 109 3.51 -11.27 10.80
C LEU A 109 3.80 -11.04 12.30
N GLY A 110 5.08 -11.00 12.70
CA GLY A 110 5.47 -10.79 14.10
C GLY A 110 5.08 -11.94 15.04
N VAL A 111 5.04 -13.18 14.54
CA VAL A 111 4.62 -14.40 15.26
C VAL A 111 5.73 -15.44 15.41
#